data_AF-A0AAJ2B647-F1
#
_entry.id   AF-A0AAJ2B647-F1
#
_cell.length_a   1.000
_cell.length_b   1.000
_cell.length_c   1.000
_cell.angle_alpha   90.00
_cell.angle_beta   90.00
_cell.angle_gamma   90.00
#
_symmetry.space_group_name_H-M   'P 1'
#
loop_
_entity.id
_entity.type
_entity.pdbx_description
1 polymer ?
#
loop_
_entity_poly.entity_id
_entity_poly.type
_entity_poly.pdbx_seq_one_letter_code
_entity_poly.pdbx_strand_id
1 'polypeptide(L)'
;MKIRKIAKAEREAETRRLLALVGLEELGDRRVTTISGGQRQRCALARALAIRPRVLLLDEPLAALDAVLRERLRVEIGLLLREFGITAIYVTHDQAEAMAIGDRIAVMNRGRIAQIDAPRVIYHRPANAFVADFVGTMNRLHGGVRDGVLRLEGEGTRARLTIGGPDRSAVVCFRPEAVRLSDTGAVVTRVVASTFFGATQRLIVEVAVGQTLQIDLPSALTFQPGQTVAFDIEGDALIEFNQED
;
A
#
# COMPACT_ATOMS: atom_id res chain seq x y z
N MET A 1 -3.48 -27.13 22.54
CA MET A 1 -4.73 -27.90 22.28
C MET A 1 -5.01 -29.03 23.28
N LYS A 2 -4.03 -29.87 23.68
CA LYS A 2 -4.23 -30.95 24.68
C LYS A 2 -4.79 -30.44 26.03
N ILE A 3 -4.31 -29.28 26.49
CA ILE A 3 -4.79 -28.59 27.70
C ILE A 3 -6.28 -28.21 27.61
N ARG A 4 -6.79 -27.92 26.40
CA ARG A 4 -8.20 -27.62 26.14
C ARG A 4 -9.06 -28.88 25.89
N LYS A 5 -8.52 -30.08 26.15
CA LYS A 5 -9.22 -31.38 26.01
C LYS A 5 -9.77 -31.67 24.60
N ILE A 6 -9.22 -31.03 23.56
CA ILE A 6 -9.56 -31.32 22.15
C ILE A 6 -9.15 -32.76 21.81
N ALA A 7 -10.01 -33.48 21.06
CA ALA A 7 -9.81 -34.87 20.66
C ALA A 7 -8.52 -35.06 19.84
N LYS A 8 -7.86 -36.22 19.96
CA LYS A 8 -6.54 -36.44 19.33
C LYS A 8 -6.56 -36.22 17.82
N ALA A 9 -7.55 -36.79 17.13
CA ALA A 9 -7.70 -36.67 15.68
C ALA A 9 -7.88 -35.21 15.23
N GLU A 10 -8.72 -34.45 15.93
CA GLU A 10 -8.94 -33.02 15.64
C GLU A 10 -7.66 -32.20 15.84
N ARG A 11 -6.88 -32.49 16.89
CA ARG A 11 -5.60 -31.80 17.12
C ARG A 11 -4.60 -32.08 16.00
N GLU A 12 -4.51 -33.31 15.54
CA GLU A 12 -3.58 -33.71 14.48
C GLU A 12 -3.99 -33.11 13.13
N ALA A 13 -5.30 -33.04 12.84
CA ALA A 13 -5.81 -32.37 11.66
C ALA A 13 -5.50 -30.86 11.70
N GLU A 14 -5.81 -30.16 12.79
CA GLU A 14 -5.57 -28.73 12.91
C GLU A 14 -4.07 -28.39 12.94
N THR A 15 -3.26 -29.23 13.59
CA THR A 15 -1.79 -29.04 13.60
C THR A 15 -1.23 -29.14 12.19
N ARG A 16 -1.64 -30.15 11.40
CA ARG A 16 -1.22 -30.25 9.99
C ARG A 16 -1.68 -29.07 9.16
N ARG A 17 -2.93 -28.62 9.33
CA ARG A 17 -3.47 -27.45 8.62
C ARG A 17 -2.65 -26.19 8.89
N LEU A 18 -2.33 -25.93 10.17
CA LEU A 18 -1.58 -24.74 10.57
C LEU A 18 -0.10 -24.82 10.21
N LEU A 19 0.51 -26.00 10.25
CA LEU A 19 1.87 -26.20 9.73
C LEU A 19 1.91 -25.95 8.22
N ALA A 20 0.86 -26.33 7.49
CA ALA A 20 0.78 -26.11 6.06
C ALA A 20 0.65 -24.65 5.66
N LEU A 21 -0.20 -23.93 6.39
CA LEU A 21 -0.32 -22.49 6.29
C LEU A 21 1.05 -21.81 6.38
N VAL A 22 1.82 -22.15 7.42
CA VAL A 22 3.13 -21.53 7.67
C VAL A 22 4.28 -22.19 6.90
N GLY A 23 4.03 -23.10 5.96
CA GLY A 23 5.06 -23.78 5.15
C GLY A 23 6.08 -24.57 5.97
N LEU A 24 5.60 -25.32 6.96
CA LEU A 24 6.38 -26.16 7.88
C LEU A 24 5.85 -27.61 7.93
N GLU A 25 5.11 -28.08 6.92
CA GLU A 25 4.53 -29.44 6.89
C GLU A 25 5.57 -30.52 7.15
N GLU A 26 6.70 -30.44 6.46
CA GLU A 26 7.80 -31.42 6.52
C GLU A 26 8.60 -31.36 7.84
N LEU A 27 8.36 -30.33 8.65
CA LEU A 27 9.09 -30.08 9.90
C LEU A 27 8.26 -30.42 11.14
N GLY A 28 7.07 -31.01 10.98
CA GLY A 28 6.14 -31.29 12.08
C GLY A 28 6.72 -32.13 13.22
N ASP A 29 7.66 -33.03 12.93
CA ASP A 29 8.31 -33.92 13.92
C ASP A 29 9.66 -33.38 14.43
N ARG A 30 10.15 -32.26 13.89
CA ARG A 30 11.44 -31.67 14.28
C ARG A 30 11.34 -30.97 15.63
N ARG A 31 12.43 -31.01 16.40
CA ARG A 31 12.53 -30.21 17.64
C ARG A 31 12.70 -28.73 17.29
N VAL A 32 12.09 -27.85 18.08
CA VAL A 32 12.15 -26.39 17.89
C VAL A 32 13.59 -25.85 17.91
N THR A 33 14.50 -26.51 18.63
CA THR A 33 15.93 -26.16 18.67
C THR A 33 16.70 -26.51 17.40
N THR A 34 16.11 -27.32 16.50
CA THR A 34 16.74 -27.80 15.27
C THR A 34 16.28 -27.05 14.01
N ILE A 35 15.38 -26.08 14.16
CA ILE A 35 14.86 -25.24 13.07
C ILE A 35 15.41 -23.81 13.14
N SER A 36 15.47 -23.11 12.01
CA SER A 36 16.00 -21.76 11.88
C SER A 36 15.18 -20.72 12.65
N GLY A 37 15.73 -19.50 12.85
CA GLY A 37 15.01 -18.41 13.53
C GLY A 37 13.66 -18.09 12.90
N GLY A 38 13.61 -17.92 11.57
CA GLY A 38 12.36 -17.68 10.84
C GLY A 38 11.38 -18.86 10.92
N GLN A 39 11.87 -20.11 10.90
CA GLN A 39 11.02 -21.29 11.12
C GLN A 39 10.44 -21.32 12.54
N ARG A 40 11.20 -20.90 13.56
CA ARG A 40 10.70 -20.78 14.94
C ARG A 40 9.60 -19.73 15.06
N GLN A 41 9.75 -18.58 14.41
CA GLN A 41 8.74 -17.53 14.39
C GLN A 41 7.44 -18.01 13.72
N ARG A 42 7.55 -18.68 12.57
CA ARG A 42 6.43 -19.32 11.88
C ARG A 42 5.72 -20.38 12.74
N CYS A 43 6.49 -21.22 13.44
CA CYS A 43 5.94 -22.17 14.42
C CYS A 43 5.21 -21.47 15.57
N ALA A 44 5.74 -20.34 16.06
CA ALA A 44 5.10 -19.55 17.12
C ALA A 44 3.77 -18.94 16.65
N LEU A 45 3.70 -18.44 15.42
CA LEU A 45 2.47 -17.94 14.80
C LEU A 45 1.40 -19.04 14.70
N ALA A 46 1.76 -20.20 14.13
CA ALA A 46 0.87 -21.36 14.05
C ALA A 46 0.35 -21.76 15.43
N ARG A 47 1.22 -21.79 16.45
CA ARG A 47 0.85 -22.09 17.83
C ARG A 47 -0.10 -21.06 18.44
N ALA A 48 0.05 -19.78 18.10
CA ALA A 48 -0.83 -18.71 18.58
C ALA A 48 -2.24 -18.82 17.97
N LEU A 49 -2.32 -19.13 16.67
CA LEU A 49 -3.59 -19.33 15.95
C LEU A 49 -4.31 -20.62 16.38
N ALA A 50 -3.55 -21.69 16.65
CA ALA A 50 -4.05 -23.00 17.08
C ALA A 50 -5.00 -23.00 18.28
N ILE A 51 -4.84 -22.03 19.19
CA ILE A 51 -5.68 -21.93 20.38
C ILE A 51 -6.88 -21.01 20.18
N ARG A 52 -7.07 -20.41 19.00
CA ARG A 52 -8.18 -19.49 18.67
C ARG A 52 -8.47 -18.51 19.82
N PRO A 53 -7.50 -17.65 20.17
CA PRO A 53 -7.64 -16.75 21.31
C PRO A 53 -8.69 -15.67 21.00
N ARG A 54 -9.28 -15.07 22.04
CA ARG A 54 -10.17 -13.92 21.83
C ARG A 54 -9.43 -12.70 21.31
N VAL A 55 -8.18 -12.52 21.76
CA VAL A 55 -7.28 -11.43 21.37
C VAL A 55 -5.93 -12.01 20.97
N LEU A 56 -5.40 -11.56 19.85
CA LEU A 56 -4.06 -11.90 19.35
C LEU A 56 -3.24 -10.63 19.13
N LEU A 57 -2.03 -10.59 19.66
CA LEU A 57 -1.08 -9.49 19.46
C LEU A 57 0.07 -10.02 18.61
N LEU A 58 0.36 -9.35 17.51
CA LEU A 58 1.40 -9.73 16.56
C LEU A 58 2.33 -8.55 16.34
N ASP A 59 3.61 -8.76 16.62
CA ASP A 59 4.67 -7.77 16.43
C ASP A 59 5.59 -8.23 15.31
N GLU A 60 5.48 -7.59 14.15
CA GLU A 60 6.20 -7.88 12.91
C GLU A 60 6.35 -9.39 12.59
N PRO A 61 5.25 -10.17 12.59
CA PRO A 61 5.35 -11.64 12.55
C PRO A 61 5.90 -12.19 11.22
N LEU A 62 5.93 -11.37 10.15
CA LEU A 62 6.34 -11.77 8.81
C LEU A 62 7.67 -11.13 8.35
N ALA A 63 8.33 -10.31 9.17
CA ALA A 63 9.50 -9.54 8.75
C ALA A 63 10.69 -10.41 8.29
N ALA A 64 10.84 -11.62 8.84
CA ALA A 64 11.95 -12.51 8.54
C ALA A 64 11.70 -13.47 7.35
N LEU A 65 10.61 -13.28 6.61
CA LEU A 65 10.22 -14.17 5.50
C LEU A 65 10.61 -13.59 4.14
N ASP A 66 10.84 -14.48 3.18
CA ASP A 66 11.02 -14.08 1.78
C ASP A 66 9.72 -13.47 1.21
N ALA A 67 9.85 -12.72 0.13
CA ALA A 67 8.74 -11.95 -0.44
C ALA A 67 7.54 -12.81 -0.85
N VAL A 68 7.80 -13.98 -1.45
CA VAL A 68 6.74 -14.88 -1.98
C VAL A 68 5.95 -15.50 -0.82
N LEU A 69 6.66 -16.06 0.16
CA LEU A 69 6.00 -16.66 1.32
C LEU A 69 5.27 -15.59 2.15
N ARG A 70 5.84 -14.40 2.30
CA ARG A 70 5.22 -13.27 3.00
C ARG A 70 3.94 -12.80 2.30
N GLU A 71 3.93 -12.72 0.98
CA GLU A 71 2.73 -12.39 0.20
C GLU A 71 1.61 -13.41 0.38
N ARG A 72 1.93 -14.70 0.29
CA ARG A 72 0.95 -15.75 0.55
C ARG A 72 0.40 -15.68 1.98
N LEU A 73 1.29 -15.58 2.97
CA LEU A 73 0.90 -15.62 4.38
C LEU A 73 0.08 -14.42 4.83
N ARG A 74 0.32 -13.21 4.31
CA ARG A 74 -0.49 -12.05 4.70
C ARG A 74 -1.97 -12.24 4.37
N VAL A 75 -2.27 -12.82 3.21
CA VAL A 75 -3.65 -13.13 2.79
C VAL A 75 -4.25 -14.22 3.66
N GLU A 76 -3.51 -15.32 3.85
CA GLU A 76 -3.97 -16.46 4.64
C GLU A 76 -4.24 -16.10 6.11
N ILE A 77 -3.36 -15.31 6.74
CA ILE A 77 -3.56 -14.81 8.12
C ILE A 77 -4.81 -13.94 8.20
N GLY A 78 -4.97 -12.99 7.27
CA GLY A 78 -6.15 -12.12 7.24
C GLY A 78 -7.46 -12.92 7.15
N LEU A 79 -7.49 -13.95 6.32
CA LEU A 79 -8.64 -14.86 6.21
C LEU A 79 -8.91 -15.61 7.51
N LEU A 80 -7.87 -16.18 8.13
CA LEU A 80 -8.03 -16.94 9.38
C LEU A 80 -8.52 -16.08 10.55
N LEU A 81 -8.01 -14.85 10.69
CA LEU A 81 -8.44 -13.96 11.76
C LEU A 81 -9.95 -13.66 11.65
N ARG A 82 -10.44 -13.44 10.42
CA ARG A 82 -11.87 -13.24 10.12
C ARG A 82 -12.67 -14.52 10.34
N GLU A 83 -12.22 -15.65 9.80
CA GLU A 83 -12.87 -16.97 9.94
C GLU A 83 -13.07 -17.34 11.41
N PHE A 84 -12.05 -17.08 12.24
CA PHE A 84 -12.07 -17.43 13.65
C PHE A 84 -12.69 -16.36 14.56
N GLY A 85 -13.03 -15.18 14.03
CA GLY A 85 -13.53 -14.06 14.83
C GLY A 85 -12.53 -13.58 15.88
N ILE A 86 -11.23 -13.65 15.59
CA ILE A 86 -10.16 -13.25 16.50
C ILE A 86 -9.98 -11.74 16.41
N THR A 87 -10.04 -11.03 17.54
CA THR A 87 -9.62 -9.63 17.58
C THR A 87 -8.09 -9.58 17.54
N ALA A 88 -7.50 -8.95 16.54
CA ALA A 88 -6.05 -8.88 16.38
C ALA A 88 -5.53 -7.45 16.40
N ILE A 89 -4.38 -7.25 17.06
CA ILE A 89 -3.53 -6.07 16.88
C ILE A 89 -2.28 -6.53 16.16
N TYR A 90 -2.05 -5.97 14.98
CA TYR A 90 -0.93 -6.32 14.11
C TYR A 90 -0.04 -5.08 13.93
N VAL A 91 1.22 -5.20 14.33
CA VAL A 91 2.24 -4.15 14.18
C VAL A 91 3.16 -4.53 13.05
N THR A 92 3.39 -3.60 12.12
CA THR A 92 4.27 -3.78 10.97
C THR A 92 4.74 -2.43 10.44
N HIS A 93 5.90 -2.46 9.78
CA HIS A 93 6.39 -1.37 8.95
C HIS A 93 6.08 -1.58 7.45
N ASP A 94 5.52 -2.73 7.07
CA ASP A 94 5.14 -3.04 5.68
C ASP A 94 3.70 -2.56 5.41
N GLN A 95 3.58 -1.60 4.49
CA GLN A 95 2.31 -1.00 4.12
C GLN A 95 1.34 -2.03 3.52
N ALA A 96 1.85 -2.94 2.67
CA ALA A 96 1.02 -3.91 1.99
C ALA A 96 0.48 -4.98 2.96
N GLU A 97 1.20 -5.29 4.05
CA GLU A 97 0.65 -6.10 5.15
C GLU A 97 -0.50 -5.38 5.86
N ALA A 98 -0.31 -4.12 6.24
CA ALA A 98 -1.35 -3.33 6.91
C ALA A 98 -2.61 -3.19 6.04
N MET A 99 -2.44 -2.93 4.74
CA MET A 99 -3.54 -2.78 3.78
C MET A 99 -4.29 -4.08 3.50
N ALA A 100 -3.60 -5.24 3.50
CA ALA A 100 -4.23 -6.53 3.21
C ALA A 100 -4.93 -7.15 4.43
N ILE A 101 -4.37 -6.97 5.62
CA ILE A 101 -4.84 -7.65 6.84
C ILE A 101 -5.82 -6.76 7.62
N GLY A 102 -5.52 -5.47 7.75
CA GLY A 102 -6.20 -4.57 8.67
C GLY A 102 -7.62 -4.21 8.22
N ASP A 103 -8.59 -4.35 9.11
CA ASP A 103 -9.91 -3.73 8.93
C ASP A 103 -9.83 -2.20 9.17
N ARG A 104 -8.92 -1.79 10.05
CA ARG A 104 -8.52 -0.40 10.29
C ARG A 104 -7.01 -0.35 10.48
N ILE A 105 -6.39 0.73 10.03
CA ILE A 105 -4.95 0.98 10.15
C ILE A 105 -4.75 2.23 10.99
N ALA A 106 -3.93 2.14 12.02
CA ALA A 106 -3.44 3.28 12.77
C ALA A 106 -2.05 3.66 12.27
N VAL A 107 -1.96 4.73 11.49
CA VAL A 107 -0.67 5.28 11.05
C VAL A 107 -0.09 6.10 12.19
N MET A 108 1.14 5.80 12.60
CA MET A 108 1.80 6.46 13.73
C MET A 108 2.99 7.30 13.27
N ASN A 109 3.14 8.48 13.88
CA ASN A 109 4.29 9.37 13.70
C ASN A 109 4.79 9.83 15.08
N ARG A 110 6.06 9.56 15.40
CA ARG A 110 6.71 10.00 16.65
C ARG A 110 5.88 9.69 17.91
N GLY A 111 5.34 8.47 17.98
CA GLY A 111 4.54 7.99 19.13
C GLY A 111 3.11 8.54 19.19
N ARG A 112 2.65 9.31 18.20
CA ARG A 112 1.26 9.77 18.07
C ARG A 112 0.60 9.12 16.87
N ILE A 113 -0.70 8.88 16.99
CA ILE A 113 -1.53 8.45 15.88
C ILE A 113 -1.73 9.66 14.96
N ALA A 114 -1.27 9.55 13.71
CA ALA A 114 -1.50 10.54 12.68
C ALA A 114 -2.88 10.38 12.04
N GLN A 115 -3.32 9.13 11.81
CA GLN A 115 -4.64 8.82 11.28
C GLN A 115 -5.05 7.39 11.66
N ILE A 116 -6.34 7.15 11.91
CA ILE A 116 -6.91 5.80 12.03
C ILE A 116 -8.16 5.68 11.17
N ASP A 117 -8.09 4.85 10.15
CA ASP A 117 -9.24 4.60 9.28
C ASP A 117 -9.12 3.24 8.57
N ALA A 118 -10.13 2.88 7.77
CA ALA A 118 -10.08 1.76 6.87
C ALA A 118 -8.93 1.94 5.84
N PRO A 119 -8.30 0.85 5.36
CA PRO A 119 -7.18 0.90 4.41
C PRO A 119 -7.42 1.82 3.21
N ARG A 120 -8.59 1.74 2.59
CA ARG A 120 -8.94 2.55 1.42
C ARG A 120 -9.03 4.04 1.75
N VAL A 121 -9.52 4.41 2.94
CA VAL A 121 -9.60 5.80 3.36
C VAL A 121 -8.21 6.35 3.66
N ILE A 122 -7.38 5.59 4.36
CA ILE A 122 -5.97 5.96 4.60
C ILE A 122 -5.24 6.23 3.26
N TYR A 123 -5.47 5.38 2.25
CA TYR A 123 -4.78 5.50 0.97
C TYR A 123 -5.27 6.67 0.11
N HIS A 124 -6.59 6.80 -0.06
CA HIS A 124 -7.22 7.79 -0.95
C HIS A 124 -7.49 9.15 -0.28
N ARG A 125 -7.60 9.19 1.04
CA ARG A 125 -7.87 10.39 1.84
C ARG A 125 -6.93 10.46 3.05
N PRO A 126 -5.61 10.54 2.80
CA PRO A 126 -4.65 10.76 3.87
C PRO A 126 -4.94 12.09 4.59
N ALA A 127 -4.83 12.10 5.91
CA ALA A 127 -5.14 13.26 6.74
C ALA A 127 -4.11 14.40 6.63
N ASN A 128 -2.87 14.08 6.27
CA ASN A 128 -1.78 15.03 6.08
C ASN A 128 -0.71 14.48 5.13
N ALA A 129 0.27 15.32 4.80
CA ALA A 129 1.36 14.98 3.90
C ALA A 129 2.17 13.76 4.40
N PHE A 130 2.40 13.66 5.72
CA PHE A 130 3.10 12.51 6.30
C PHE A 130 2.39 11.20 6.01
N VAL A 131 1.06 11.12 6.24
CA VAL A 131 0.31 9.89 5.95
C VAL A 131 0.32 9.59 4.46
N ALA A 132 0.19 10.62 3.62
CA ALA A 132 0.19 10.48 2.18
C ALA A 132 1.49 9.85 1.64
N ASP A 133 2.63 10.34 2.13
CA ASP A 133 3.98 9.85 1.79
C ASP A 133 4.27 8.49 2.43
N PHE A 134 3.73 8.24 3.63
CA PHE A 134 3.93 6.98 4.34
C PHE A 134 3.24 5.80 3.67
N VAL A 135 2.11 5.99 2.99
CA VAL A 135 1.29 4.88 2.46
C VAL A 135 1.43 4.64 0.96
N GLY A 136 2.27 5.44 0.28
CA GLY A 136 2.58 5.24 -1.12
C GLY A 136 3.18 6.48 -1.77
N THR A 137 3.55 6.34 -3.04
CA THR A 137 4.04 7.47 -3.83
C THR A 137 2.93 8.49 -4.08
N MET A 138 3.28 9.77 -4.07
CA MET A 138 2.42 10.89 -4.46
C MET A 138 3.15 11.81 -5.43
N ASN A 139 2.44 12.27 -6.44
CA ASN A 139 2.86 13.39 -7.25
C ASN A 139 2.61 14.70 -6.52
N ARG A 140 3.45 15.70 -6.77
CA ARG A 140 3.32 17.05 -6.21
C ARG A 140 3.44 18.08 -7.33
N LEU A 141 2.31 18.69 -7.67
CA LEU A 141 2.21 19.73 -8.68
C LEU A 141 2.16 21.10 -8.01
N HIS A 142 3.33 21.72 -7.89
CA HIS A 142 3.50 23.12 -7.53
C HIS A 142 3.01 24.02 -8.67
N GLY A 143 2.18 25.01 -8.35
CA GLY A 143 1.70 25.98 -9.32
C GLY A 143 0.86 27.09 -8.69
N GLY A 144 0.51 28.09 -9.50
CA GLY A 144 -0.44 29.12 -9.12
C GLY A 144 -1.86 28.73 -9.52
N VAL A 145 -2.81 28.83 -8.59
CA VAL A 145 -4.24 28.78 -8.86
C VAL A 145 -4.69 30.21 -9.18
N ARG A 146 -5.34 30.40 -10.33
CA ARG A 146 -6.02 31.65 -10.72
C ARG A 146 -7.40 31.36 -11.25
N ASP A 147 -8.40 32.10 -10.79
CA ASP A 147 -9.82 31.86 -11.13
C ASP A 147 -10.24 30.39 -10.87
N GLY A 148 -9.73 29.80 -9.79
CA GLY A 148 -9.97 28.39 -9.44
C GLY A 148 -9.27 27.36 -10.34
N VAL A 149 -8.34 27.78 -11.21
CA VAL A 149 -7.63 26.88 -12.14
C VAL A 149 -6.12 26.95 -11.89
N LEU A 150 -5.51 25.80 -11.61
CA LEU A 150 -4.06 25.66 -11.62
C LEU A 150 -3.57 25.59 -13.06
N ARG A 151 -2.66 26.50 -13.42
CA ARG A 151 -2.07 26.57 -14.77
C ARG A 151 -0.57 26.39 -14.73
N LEU A 152 -0.06 25.52 -15.57
CA LEU A 152 1.37 25.43 -15.90
C LEU A 152 1.52 25.45 -17.41
N GLU A 153 2.38 26.32 -17.90
CA GLU A 153 2.71 26.44 -19.31
C GLU A 153 4.24 26.47 -19.45
N GLY A 154 4.76 25.63 -20.33
CA GLY A 154 6.18 25.49 -20.64
C GLY A 154 6.38 24.92 -22.03
N GLU A 155 7.63 24.76 -22.46
CA GLU A 155 7.92 24.23 -23.79
C GLU A 155 7.46 22.77 -23.91
N GLY A 156 6.37 22.54 -24.65
CA GLY A 156 5.79 21.21 -24.82
C GLY A 156 4.95 20.70 -23.64
N THR A 157 4.73 21.53 -22.62
CA THR A 157 3.87 21.19 -21.47
C THR A 157 2.77 22.22 -21.26
N ARG A 158 1.54 21.72 -21.08
CA ARG A 158 0.37 22.50 -20.67
C ARG A 158 -0.42 21.71 -19.62
N ALA A 159 -0.57 22.24 -18.42
CA ALA A 159 -1.47 21.72 -17.40
C ALA A 159 -2.56 22.75 -17.07
N ARG A 160 -3.81 22.32 -17.07
CA ARG A 160 -4.97 23.13 -16.67
C ARG A 160 -5.89 22.28 -15.79
N LEU A 161 -5.74 22.40 -14.47
CA LEU A 161 -6.51 21.64 -13.49
C LEU A 161 -7.51 22.54 -12.79
N THR A 162 -8.77 22.13 -12.74
CA THR A 162 -9.80 22.86 -11.99
C THR A 162 -9.72 22.44 -10.53
N ILE A 163 -9.25 23.35 -9.66
CA ILE A 163 -9.06 23.11 -8.22
C ILE A 163 -10.13 23.84 -7.40
N GLY A 164 -10.57 25.01 -7.87
CA GLY A 164 -11.45 25.92 -7.16
C GLY A 164 -10.74 26.81 -6.13
N GLY A 165 -11.53 27.68 -5.52
CA GLY A 165 -11.07 28.61 -4.49
C GLY A 165 -10.36 29.86 -5.04
N PRO A 166 -9.85 30.73 -4.14
CA PRO A 166 -9.21 31.99 -4.48
C PRO A 166 -7.80 31.78 -5.05
N ASP A 167 -7.28 32.86 -5.64
CA ASP A 167 -5.92 32.92 -6.16
C ASP A 167 -4.88 32.68 -5.07
N ARG A 168 -4.01 31.69 -5.29
CA ARG A 168 -2.96 31.29 -4.35
C ARG A 168 -1.85 30.50 -5.02
N SER A 169 -0.70 30.39 -4.34
CA SER A 169 0.25 29.31 -4.62
C SER A 169 -0.27 28.03 -3.97
N ALA A 170 -0.30 26.94 -4.73
CA ALA A 170 -0.82 25.66 -4.26
C ALA A 170 0.14 24.52 -4.61
N VAL A 171 0.08 23.46 -3.81
CA VAL A 171 0.71 22.17 -4.12
C VAL A 171 -0.40 21.14 -4.21
N VAL A 172 -0.73 20.77 -5.45
CA VAL A 172 -1.77 19.78 -5.72
C VAL A 172 -1.13 18.41 -5.81
N CYS A 173 -1.60 17.49 -4.98
CA CYS A 173 -1.09 16.14 -4.91
C CYS A 173 -2.10 15.15 -5.49
N PHE A 174 -1.59 14.08 -6.10
CA PHE A 174 -2.41 12.98 -6.60
C PHE A 174 -1.57 11.71 -6.70
N ARG A 175 -2.23 10.55 -6.69
CA ARG A 175 -1.55 9.25 -6.82
C ARG A 175 -1.12 9.00 -8.28
N PRO A 176 0.02 8.33 -8.53
CA PRO A 176 0.47 8.02 -9.89
C PRO A 176 -0.58 7.31 -10.76
N GLU A 177 -1.41 6.46 -10.17
CA GLU A 177 -2.46 5.71 -10.84
C GLU A 177 -3.79 6.47 -10.99
N ALA A 178 -3.94 7.66 -10.39
CA ALA A 178 -5.15 8.49 -10.49
C ALA A 178 -5.22 9.28 -11.81
N VAL A 179 -4.78 8.64 -12.89
CA VAL A 179 -4.55 9.25 -14.19
C VAL A 179 -5.23 8.44 -15.27
N ARG A 180 -5.95 9.13 -16.16
CA ARG A 180 -6.57 8.55 -17.34
C ARG A 180 -6.01 9.21 -18.59
N LEU A 181 -5.42 8.41 -19.46
CA LEU A 181 -4.93 8.90 -20.76
C LEU A 181 -6.08 9.46 -21.60
N SER A 182 -5.82 10.55 -22.30
CA SER A 182 -6.78 11.17 -23.21
C SER A 182 -6.06 12.06 -24.24
N ASP A 183 -6.56 12.12 -25.46
CA ASP A 183 -5.89 12.88 -26.55
C ASP A 183 -5.86 14.40 -26.29
N THR A 184 -6.80 14.90 -25.49
CA THR A 184 -6.98 16.33 -25.18
C THR A 184 -6.95 16.63 -23.69
N GLY A 185 -6.27 15.77 -22.93
CA GLY A 185 -6.26 15.81 -21.47
C GLY A 185 -5.89 17.15 -20.86
N ALA A 186 -6.30 17.32 -19.60
CA ALA A 186 -6.01 18.48 -18.78
C ALA A 186 -4.50 18.75 -18.64
N VAL A 187 -3.68 17.70 -18.73
CA VAL A 187 -2.21 17.78 -18.75
C VAL A 187 -1.70 17.21 -20.07
N VAL A 188 -0.89 17.99 -20.77
CA VAL A 188 -0.11 17.59 -21.96
C VAL A 188 1.35 17.77 -21.60
N THR A 189 2.18 16.76 -21.81
CA THR A 189 3.58 16.74 -21.37
C THR A 189 4.40 15.75 -22.18
N ARG A 190 5.72 15.72 -21.99
CA ARG A 190 6.62 14.74 -22.61
C ARG A 190 7.04 13.64 -21.64
N VAL A 191 7.13 12.43 -22.17
CA VAL A 191 7.70 11.28 -21.48
C VAL A 191 9.21 11.44 -21.39
N VAL A 192 9.76 11.39 -20.18
CA VAL A 192 11.20 11.38 -19.91
C VAL A 192 11.71 9.94 -19.87
N ALA A 193 10.97 9.06 -19.20
CA ALA A 193 11.31 7.64 -19.07
C ALA A 193 10.06 6.78 -18.94
N SER A 194 10.18 5.51 -19.34
CA SER A 194 9.18 4.47 -19.09
C SER A 194 9.87 3.26 -18.46
N THR A 195 9.30 2.75 -17.37
CA THR A 195 9.80 1.56 -16.66
C THR A 195 8.69 0.52 -16.55
N PHE A 196 9.01 -0.72 -16.89
CA PHE A 196 8.07 -1.85 -16.83
C PHE A 196 8.15 -2.59 -15.50
N PHE A 197 7.00 -2.84 -14.86
CA PHE A 197 6.87 -3.54 -13.58
C PHE A 197 5.96 -4.78 -13.68
N GLY A 198 5.85 -5.39 -14.86
CA GLY A 198 5.01 -6.56 -15.09
C GLY A 198 3.58 -6.18 -15.50
N ALA A 199 2.65 -6.15 -14.55
CA ALA A 199 1.25 -5.80 -14.83
C ALA A 199 1.04 -4.31 -15.10
N THR A 200 1.96 -3.47 -14.60
CA THR A 200 1.94 -2.01 -14.76
C THR A 200 3.24 -1.51 -15.38
N GLN A 201 3.20 -0.28 -15.84
CA GLN A 201 4.38 0.51 -16.20
C GLN A 201 4.29 1.87 -15.51
N ARG A 202 5.45 2.44 -15.20
CA ARG A 202 5.55 3.80 -14.66
C ARG A 202 6.20 4.70 -15.69
N LEU A 203 5.51 5.77 -16.05
CA LEU A 203 6.08 6.86 -16.82
C LEU A 203 6.60 7.94 -15.88
N ILE A 204 7.74 8.52 -16.23
CA ILE A 204 8.20 9.78 -15.69
C ILE A 204 7.95 10.84 -16.75
N VAL A 205 7.24 11.91 -16.40
CA VAL A 205 6.93 13.03 -17.28
C VAL A 205 7.43 14.34 -16.69
N GLU A 206 7.84 15.30 -17.52
CA GLU A 206 8.33 16.61 -17.07
C GLU A 206 7.31 17.72 -17.34
N VAL A 207 6.74 18.29 -16.28
CA VAL A 207 5.67 19.30 -16.39
C VAL A 207 6.17 20.74 -16.27
N ALA A 208 7.38 20.93 -15.76
CA ALA A 208 8.11 22.18 -15.79
C ALA A 208 9.58 21.86 -15.56
N VAL A 209 10.47 22.82 -15.81
CA VAL A 209 11.92 22.64 -15.58
C VAL A 209 12.16 22.20 -14.14
N GLY A 210 12.72 20.99 -13.97
CA GLY A 210 13.02 20.42 -12.65
C GLY A 210 11.79 19.87 -11.89
N GLN A 211 10.62 19.80 -12.53
CA GLN A 211 9.41 19.26 -11.94
C GLN A 211 8.89 18.07 -12.75
N THR A 212 9.01 16.87 -12.17
CA THR A 212 8.57 15.63 -12.78
C THR A 212 7.40 15.01 -12.02
N LEU A 213 6.57 14.26 -12.75
CA LEU A 213 5.47 13.47 -12.21
C LEU A 213 5.65 12.01 -12.63
N GLN A 214 5.18 11.10 -11.78
CA GLN A 214 5.12 9.67 -12.03
C GLN A 214 3.70 9.27 -12.39
N ILE A 215 3.51 8.48 -13.44
CA ILE A 215 2.19 8.03 -13.87
C ILE A 215 2.22 6.51 -13.99
N ASP A 216 1.34 5.83 -13.27
CA ASP A 216 1.20 4.38 -13.33
C ASP A 216 0.06 4.00 -14.27
N LEU A 217 0.40 3.20 -15.29
CA LEU A 217 -0.53 2.78 -16.34
C LEU A 217 -0.48 1.25 -16.50
N PRO A 218 -1.53 0.64 -17.06
CA PRO A 218 -1.45 -0.75 -17.51
C PRO A 218 -0.31 -0.96 -18.50
N SER A 219 0.36 -2.11 -18.42
CA SER A 219 1.56 -2.39 -19.23
C SER A 219 1.30 -2.77 -20.69
N ALA A 220 0.02 -2.86 -21.10
CA ALA A 220 -0.36 -3.17 -22.48
C ALA A 220 -0.02 -2.05 -23.50
N LEU A 221 0.17 -0.83 -23.01
CA LEU A 221 0.54 0.32 -23.83
C LEU A 221 2.06 0.47 -23.89
N THR A 222 2.59 1.06 -24.95
CA THR A 222 4.04 1.32 -25.08
C THR A 222 4.28 2.82 -25.25
N PHE A 223 5.25 3.34 -24.51
CA PHE A 223 5.64 4.74 -24.57
C PHE A 223 7.15 4.87 -24.77
N GLN A 224 7.57 5.85 -25.56
CA GLN A 224 8.98 6.15 -25.79
C GLN A 224 9.38 7.48 -25.14
N PRO A 225 10.61 7.62 -24.61
CA PRO A 225 11.15 8.91 -24.23
C PRO A 225 11.03 9.93 -25.37
N GLY A 226 10.63 11.17 -25.03
CA GLY A 226 10.35 12.25 -25.97
C GLY A 226 8.93 12.26 -26.55
N GLN A 227 8.16 11.17 -26.41
CA GLN A 227 6.77 11.11 -26.85
C GLN A 227 5.92 12.11 -26.05
N THR A 228 5.02 12.82 -26.74
CA THR A 228 4.00 13.63 -26.08
C THR A 228 2.87 12.74 -25.59
N VAL A 229 2.48 12.90 -24.34
CA VAL A 229 1.35 12.22 -23.72
C VAL A 229 0.40 13.27 -23.15
N ALA A 230 -0.89 12.99 -23.24
CA ALA A 230 -1.94 13.80 -22.65
C ALA A 230 -2.82 12.93 -21.75
N PHE A 231 -3.22 13.49 -20.61
CA PHE A 231 -3.99 12.79 -19.60
C PHE A 231 -4.82 13.72 -18.74
N ASP A 232 -5.87 13.16 -18.15
CA ASP A 232 -6.68 13.76 -17.10
C ASP A 232 -6.30 13.16 -15.75
N ILE A 233 -6.42 13.97 -14.70
CA ILE A 233 -6.32 13.50 -13.31
C ILE A 233 -7.75 13.37 -12.79
N GLU A 234 -8.05 12.25 -12.13
CA GLU A 234 -9.36 12.05 -11.53
C GLU A 234 -9.63 13.12 -10.47
N GLY A 235 -10.72 13.89 -10.64
CA GLY A 235 -10.94 15.11 -9.86
C GLY A 235 -11.13 14.88 -8.37
N ASP A 236 -11.73 13.75 -7.98
CA ASP A 236 -11.89 13.31 -6.60
C ASP A 236 -10.61 12.73 -5.98
N ALA A 237 -9.56 12.54 -6.78
CA ALA A 237 -8.25 12.07 -6.34
C ALA A 237 -7.24 13.23 -6.10
N LEU A 238 -7.62 14.47 -6.40
CA LEU A 238 -6.80 15.66 -6.12
C LEU A 238 -6.85 15.99 -4.63
N ILE A 239 -5.68 16.14 -4.02
CA ILE A 239 -5.52 16.47 -2.61
C ILE A 239 -4.62 17.69 -2.48
N GLU A 240 -5.04 18.66 -1.67
CA GLU A 240 -4.21 19.79 -1.27
C GLU A 240 -3.95 19.69 0.23
N PHE A 241 -2.68 19.67 0.63
CA PHE A 241 -2.29 19.74 2.03
C PHE A 241 -1.91 21.18 2.36
N ASN A 242 -2.24 21.65 3.56
CA ASN A 242 -1.72 22.93 4.02
C ASN A 242 -0.22 22.77 4.34
N GLN A 243 0.56 23.83 4.20
CA GLN A 243 2.01 23.78 4.48
C GLN A 243 2.36 23.50 5.95
N GLU A 244 1.38 23.46 6.85
CA GLU A 244 1.56 23.26 8.30
C GLU A 244 1.18 21.85 8.81
N ASP A 245 0.73 20.93 7.93
CA ASP A 245 0.19 19.60 8.29
C ASP A 245 1.20 18.43 8.27
#